data_AF-A0A9D2Q8W7-F1
#
_entry.id   AF-A0A9D2Q8W7-F1
#
_cell.length_a   1.000
_cell.length_b   1.000
_cell.length_c   1.000
_cell.angle_alpha   90.00
_cell.angle_beta   90.00
_cell.angle_gamma   90.00
#
_symmetry.space_group_name_H-M   'P 1'
#
loop_
_entity.id
_entity.type
_entity.pdbx_description
1 polymer ?
#
loop_
_entity_poly.entity_id
_entity_poly.type
_entity_poly.pdbx_seq_one_letter_code
_entity_poly.pdbx_strand_id
1 'polypeptide(L)'
;MNQKIENLLNLAFEATPEERERSGELDVGYDPEEREWELIVKYSGSLEPVRDIAVSVTELLNGYAVVVIREERIEELAGFPEVEFIEKPKSLYFQADVGRQVSCVDAVQTAPYDLSGRGVLIGIVDSGIDYENPDFRNEDGTTRIAYLWDQSVSGIPPSGYAAGSEFTREDINAALERNDPGSFADPDSTPDGTSDGASDGTPGGMLVGGAGETGTDPDRILSRDISGHGTAVAGIAAGNGRGSEGRRYRGAAPESELIIVKMKSPQPGCFPRTTELMTGVDYVIRKALELRMPVAVNISFGNTYGSHEPYN
;
A
#
# COMPACT_ATOMS: atom_id res chain seq x y z
N MET A 1 15.30 34.01 1.40
CA MET A 1 15.51 32.68 0.80
C MET A 1 16.54 31.94 1.63
N ASN A 2 16.05 30.94 2.38
CA ASN A 2 16.90 30.07 3.18
C ASN A 2 17.55 29.02 2.26
N GLN A 3 18.87 28.86 2.34
CA GLN A 3 19.62 27.93 1.46
C GLN A 3 19.26 26.45 1.70
N LYS A 4 18.64 26.13 2.82
CA LYS A 4 18.19 24.77 3.14
C LYS A 4 16.84 24.41 2.54
N ILE A 5 16.09 25.38 2.01
CA ILE A 5 14.75 25.17 1.46
C ILE A 5 14.84 25.03 -0.06
N GLU A 6 14.24 23.97 -0.60
CA GLU A 6 14.15 23.74 -2.04
C GLU A 6 13.55 24.95 -2.79
N ASN A 7 14.07 25.26 -3.97
CA ASN A 7 13.57 26.34 -4.81
C ASN A 7 12.08 26.21 -5.16
N LEU A 8 11.57 24.99 -5.40
CA LEU A 8 10.14 24.79 -5.69
C LEU A 8 9.26 25.07 -4.46
N LEU A 9 9.75 24.77 -3.26
CA LEU A 9 9.04 25.13 -2.03
C LEU A 9 9.07 26.64 -1.79
N ASN A 10 10.21 27.31 -2.03
CA ASN A 10 10.26 28.78 -2.02
C ASN A 10 9.27 29.39 -3.04
N LEU A 11 9.18 28.83 -4.24
CA LEU A 11 8.23 29.28 -5.26
C LEU A 11 6.78 29.10 -4.83
N ALA A 12 6.47 28.01 -4.11
CA ALA A 12 5.14 27.80 -3.54
C ALA A 12 4.79 28.85 -2.47
N PHE A 13 5.76 29.36 -1.71
CA PHE A 13 5.51 30.45 -0.75
C PHE A 13 5.32 31.82 -1.42
N GLU A 14 5.93 32.03 -2.59
CA GLU A 14 5.83 33.30 -3.33
C GLU A 14 4.55 33.39 -4.19
N ALA A 15 4.00 32.25 -4.61
CA ALA A 15 2.79 32.18 -5.44
C ALA A 15 1.51 32.49 -4.64
N THR A 16 0.51 33.08 -5.29
CA THR A 16 -0.82 33.22 -4.67
C THR A 16 -1.50 31.85 -4.54
N PRO A 17 -2.50 31.68 -3.64
CA PRO A 17 -3.26 30.44 -3.57
C PRO A 17 -3.86 30.01 -4.92
N GLU A 18 -4.36 30.97 -5.72
CA GLU A 18 -4.92 30.67 -7.04
C GLU A 18 -3.83 30.22 -8.04
N GLU A 19 -2.61 30.73 -7.92
CA GLU A 19 -1.47 30.33 -8.76
C GLU A 19 -0.96 28.94 -8.38
N ARG A 20 -0.92 28.61 -7.08
CA ARG A 20 -0.52 27.27 -6.62
C ARG A 20 -1.50 26.20 -7.07
N GLU A 21 -2.79 26.44 -6.89
CA GLU A 21 -3.85 25.50 -7.25
C GLU A 21 -3.83 25.21 -8.75
N ARG A 22 -3.60 26.24 -9.57
CA ARG A 22 -3.49 26.09 -11.04
C ARG A 22 -2.26 25.31 -11.51
N SER A 23 -1.20 25.25 -10.70
CA SER A 23 0.03 24.57 -11.10
C SER A 23 -0.06 23.05 -10.97
N GLY A 24 -0.94 22.51 -10.12
CA GLY A 24 -1.02 21.09 -9.76
C GLY A 24 0.20 20.53 -9.00
N GLU A 25 1.37 21.15 -9.16
CA GLU A 25 2.65 20.79 -8.54
C GLU A 25 2.95 21.60 -7.28
N LEU A 26 2.61 22.89 -7.25
CA LEU A 26 3.01 23.77 -6.16
C LEU A 26 2.32 23.46 -4.84
N ASP A 27 1.10 22.92 -4.85
CA ASP A 27 0.38 22.50 -3.63
C ASP A 27 0.64 21.03 -3.22
N VAL A 28 1.53 20.31 -3.92
CA VAL A 28 1.82 18.92 -3.54
C VAL A 28 2.47 18.88 -2.16
N GLY A 29 1.77 18.29 -1.19
CA GLY A 29 2.19 18.24 0.21
C GLY A 29 1.50 19.28 1.11
N TYR A 30 0.70 20.19 0.57
CA TYR A 30 0.02 21.23 1.33
C TYR A 30 -1.43 20.84 1.68
N ASP A 31 -1.79 21.00 2.94
CA ASP A 31 -3.17 20.95 3.43
C ASP A 31 -3.70 22.39 3.62
N PRO A 32 -4.66 22.86 2.81
CA PRO A 32 -5.19 24.21 2.90
C PRO A 32 -6.12 24.43 4.10
N GLU A 33 -6.74 23.39 4.65
CA GLU A 33 -7.66 23.50 5.79
C GLU A 33 -6.89 23.78 7.08
N GLU A 34 -5.85 22.98 7.33
CA GLU A 34 -5.01 23.10 8.53
C GLU A 34 -3.80 24.03 8.32
N ARG A 35 -3.53 24.44 7.07
CA ARG A 35 -2.35 25.22 6.64
C ARG A 35 -1.05 24.53 7.01
N GLU A 36 -1.01 23.23 6.75
CA GLU A 36 0.10 22.34 7.08
C GLU A 36 0.81 21.87 5.82
N TRP A 37 2.11 21.67 5.93
CA TRP A 37 2.94 21.09 4.90
C TRP A 37 3.50 19.77 5.38
N GLU A 38 3.34 18.75 4.56
CA GLU A 38 4.13 17.53 4.62
C GLU A 38 5.42 17.76 3.82
N LEU A 39 6.56 17.65 4.49
CA LEU A 39 7.88 17.96 3.95
C LEU A 39 8.83 16.77 4.12
N ILE A 40 9.73 16.60 3.15
CA ILE A 40 10.86 15.70 3.24
C ILE A 40 12.04 16.49 3.80
N VAL A 41 12.60 16.01 4.90
CA VAL A 41 13.72 16.64 5.58
C VAL A 41 14.92 15.71 5.57
N LYS A 42 16.05 16.18 5.05
CA LYS A 42 17.35 15.55 5.29
C LYS A 42 17.94 16.13 6.57
N TYR A 43 18.40 15.27 7.47
CA TYR A 43 18.89 15.67 8.77
C TYR A 43 20.06 14.82 9.24
N SER A 44 20.76 15.34 10.25
CA SER A 44 21.76 14.61 11.03
C SER A 44 21.53 14.79 12.53
N GLY A 45 21.94 13.79 13.32
CA GLY A 45 21.72 13.82 14.76
C GLY A 45 20.29 13.40 15.14
N SER A 46 19.63 14.20 15.98
CA SER A 46 18.33 13.88 16.58
C SER A 46 17.30 14.94 16.24
N LEU A 47 16.11 14.51 15.81
CA LEU A 47 14.99 15.40 15.53
C LEU A 47 14.10 15.70 16.74
N GLU A 48 14.49 15.34 17.96
CA GLU A 48 13.73 15.67 19.17
C GLU A 48 13.35 17.17 19.27
N PRO A 49 14.24 18.14 19.00
CA PRO A 49 13.85 19.56 19.00
C PRO A 49 12.82 19.93 17.93
N VAL A 50 12.82 19.22 16.80
CA VAL A 50 11.85 19.45 15.71
C VAL A 50 10.46 18.94 16.12
N ARG A 51 10.37 17.89 16.95
CA ARG A 51 9.09 17.36 17.44
C ARG A 51 8.30 18.37 18.28
N ASP A 52 8.96 19.38 18.87
CA ASP A 52 8.29 20.42 19.66
C ASP A 52 7.48 21.42 18.79
N ILE A 53 7.79 21.50 17.49
CA ILE A 53 7.19 22.47 16.57
C ILE A 53 6.41 21.82 15.43
N ALA A 54 6.75 20.57 15.11
CA ALA A 54 6.10 19.77 14.09
C ALA A 54 4.82 19.13 14.64
N VAL A 55 3.85 18.94 13.76
CA VAL A 55 2.62 18.18 14.02
C VAL A 55 2.94 16.70 14.09
N SER A 56 3.80 16.22 13.19
CA SER A 56 4.35 14.86 13.27
C SER A 56 5.74 14.78 12.63
N VAL A 57 6.53 13.82 13.11
CA VAL A 57 7.87 13.52 12.58
C VAL A 57 8.01 12.01 12.44
N THR A 58 8.10 11.54 11.20
CA THR A 58 8.35 10.14 10.82
C THR A 58 9.79 10.00 10.34
N GLU A 59 10.64 9.37 11.15
CA GLU A 59 12.06 9.18 10.82
C GLU A 59 12.26 7.96 9.92
N LEU A 60 12.92 8.17 8.78
CA LEU A 60 13.27 7.16 7.79
C LEU A 60 14.76 6.80 7.88
N LEU A 61 15.13 5.70 7.25
CA LEU A 61 16.52 5.29 7.10
C LEU A 61 17.36 6.35 6.35
N ASN A 62 18.67 6.34 6.61
CA ASN A 62 19.67 7.20 5.95
C ASN A 62 19.52 8.72 6.18
N GLY A 63 18.97 9.14 7.33
CA GLY A 63 18.92 10.56 7.70
C GLY A 63 17.86 11.35 6.95
N TYR A 64 16.77 10.70 6.56
CA TYR A 64 15.59 11.35 5.99
C TYR A 64 14.41 11.27 6.95
N ALA A 65 13.54 12.26 6.96
CA ALA A 65 12.31 12.25 7.72
C ALA A 65 11.17 12.87 6.92
N VAL A 66 9.94 12.40 7.17
CA VAL A 66 8.73 13.10 6.75
C VAL A 66 8.23 13.90 7.94
N VAL A 67 8.12 15.22 7.76
CA VAL A 67 7.72 16.17 8.80
C VAL A 67 6.43 16.85 8.35
N VAL A 68 5.38 16.74 9.15
CA VAL A 68 4.16 17.55 8.99
C VAL A 68 4.29 18.74 9.90
N ILE A 69 4.19 19.96 9.35
CA ILE A 69 4.43 21.20 10.08
C ILE A 69 3.54 22.32 9.54
N ARG A 70 3.12 23.23 10.41
CA ARG A 70 2.38 24.43 10.00
C ARG A 70 3.25 25.34 9.14
N GLU A 71 2.67 25.91 8.09
CA GLU A 71 3.34 26.80 7.12
C GLU A 71 4.15 27.91 7.81
N GLU A 72 3.60 28.50 8.87
CA GLU A 72 4.23 29.59 9.64
C GLU A 72 5.49 29.20 10.43
N ARG A 73 5.75 27.89 10.62
CA ARG A 73 6.90 27.37 11.39
C ARG A 73 8.02 26.83 10.51
N ILE A 74 7.89 26.89 9.18
CA ILE A 74 8.89 26.31 8.25
C ILE A 74 10.23 27.05 8.31
N GLU A 75 10.23 28.37 8.50
CA GLU A 75 11.49 29.11 8.69
C GLU A 75 12.20 28.75 10.00
N GLU A 76 11.44 28.43 11.05
CA GLU A 76 11.99 27.91 12.30
C GLU A 76 12.57 26.51 12.12
N LEU A 77 11.87 25.63 11.38
CA LEU A 77 12.38 24.31 11.01
C LEU A 77 13.73 24.40 10.29
N ALA A 78 13.87 25.32 9.33
CA ALA A 78 15.12 25.54 8.61
C ALA A 78 16.23 26.11 9.50
N GLY A 79 15.88 26.74 10.63
CA GLY A 79 16.81 27.27 11.61
C GLY A 79 17.54 26.21 12.45
N PHE A 80 17.00 24.99 12.56
CA PHE A 80 17.66 23.93 13.34
C PHE A 80 19.00 23.50 12.72
N PRO A 81 20.06 23.34 13.54
CA PRO A 81 21.36 22.89 13.04
C PRO A 81 21.32 21.45 12.51
N GLU A 82 20.42 20.61 13.03
CA GLU A 82 20.22 19.22 12.61
C GLU A 82 19.61 19.11 11.22
N VAL A 83 18.88 20.14 10.77
CA VAL A 83 18.21 20.15 9.46
C VAL A 83 19.21 20.56 8.38
N GLU A 84 19.45 19.67 7.42
CA GLU A 84 20.38 19.89 6.31
C GLU A 84 19.66 20.41 5.06
N PHE A 85 18.47 19.86 4.77
CA PHE A 85 17.70 20.22 3.58
C PHE A 85 16.20 19.93 3.77
N ILE A 86 15.35 20.76 3.16
CA ILE A 86 13.89 20.67 3.22
C ILE A 86 13.34 20.71 1.79
N GLU A 87 12.52 19.72 1.45
CA GLU A 87 11.90 19.57 0.13
C GLU A 87 10.40 19.31 0.27
N LYS A 88 9.58 19.85 -0.65
CA LYS A 88 8.18 19.45 -0.76
C LYS A 88 8.05 18.15 -1.57
N PRO A 89 7.10 17.27 -1.27
CA PRO A 89 6.87 16.08 -2.06
C PRO A 89 6.53 16.41 -3.53
N LYS A 90 6.74 15.42 -4.40
CA LYS A 90 6.37 15.46 -5.82
C LYS A 90 5.31 14.41 -6.10
N SER A 91 4.48 14.67 -7.10
CA SER A 91 3.56 13.67 -7.63
C SER A 91 4.35 12.56 -8.32
N LEU A 92 3.93 11.32 -8.12
CA LEU A 92 4.40 10.16 -8.87
C LEU A 92 3.42 9.85 -10.00
N TYR A 93 3.82 9.06 -10.98
CA TYR A 93 2.94 8.56 -12.02
C TYR A 93 3.19 7.06 -12.21
N PHE A 94 2.18 6.33 -12.68
CA PHE A 94 2.37 4.94 -13.06
C PHE A 94 3.39 4.85 -14.20
N GLN A 95 4.39 3.98 -14.05
CA GLN A 95 5.28 3.65 -15.17
C GLN A 95 4.65 2.55 -16.04
N ALA A 96 3.42 2.76 -16.54
CA ALA A 96 2.81 1.89 -17.53
C ALA A 96 1.49 2.47 -18.07
N ASP A 97 1.55 3.44 -18.98
CA ASP A 97 0.49 3.59 -19.97
C ASP A 97 0.94 2.93 -21.28
N VAL A 98 0.28 1.81 -21.61
CA VAL A 98 0.44 0.96 -22.81
C VAL A 98 1.57 -0.08 -22.78
N GLY A 99 1.54 -1.01 -21.80
CA GLY A 99 2.35 -2.24 -21.84
C GLY A 99 1.56 -3.56 -21.93
N ARG A 100 0.22 -3.53 -21.81
CA ARG A 100 -0.55 -4.72 -21.41
C ARG A 100 -1.81 -5.01 -22.23
N GLN A 101 -1.65 -5.04 -23.56
CA GLN A 101 -2.43 -5.96 -24.42
C GLN A 101 -1.64 -6.61 -25.56
N VAL A 102 -0.34 -6.31 -25.73
CA VAL A 102 0.36 -6.71 -26.98
C VAL A 102 1.76 -7.31 -26.78
N SER A 103 2.28 -7.37 -25.56
CA SER A 103 3.57 -8.04 -25.36
C SER A 103 3.30 -9.53 -25.09
N CYS A 104 3.49 -10.34 -26.13
CA CYS A 104 3.64 -11.80 -26.01
C CYS A 104 4.93 -12.10 -25.22
N VAL A 105 4.99 -11.70 -23.95
CA VAL A 105 6.08 -12.05 -23.06
C VAL A 105 5.86 -13.51 -22.70
N ASP A 106 6.68 -14.38 -23.30
CA ASP A 106 6.79 -15.77 -22.90
C ASP A 106 7.07 -15.87 -21.40
N ALA A 107 6.70 -17.00 -20.78
CA ALA A 107 6.98 -17.24 -19.37
C ALA A 107 8.45 -16.90 -19.05
N VAL A 108 8.67 -16.04 -18.05
CA VAL A 108 9.96 -15.39 -17.73
C VAL A 108 11.02 -16.36 -17.19
N GLN A 109 10.82 -17.68 -17.33
CA GLN A 109 11.77 -18.71 -16.92
C GLN A 109 12.29 -19.48 -18.13
N THR A 110 13.45 -19.07 -18.65
CA THR A 110 14.33 -19.94 -19.43
C THR A 110 15.33 -20.61 -18.50
N ALA A 111 15.22 -21.93 -18.36
CA ALA A 111 16.15 -22.76 -17.57
C ALA A 111 17.61 -22.53 -18.01
N PRO A 112 18.55 -22.44 -17.05
CA PRO A 112 19.14 -23.67 -16.53
C PRO A 112 19.23 -23.78 -15.01
N TYR A 113 18.70 -22.83 -14.24
CA TYR A 113 18.81 -22.84 -12.78
C TYR A 113 17.41 -22.92 -12.16
N ASP A 114 17.17 -23.95 -11.34
CA ASP A 114 15.93 -24.17 -10.55
C ASP A 114 15.79 -23.12 -9.42
N LEU A 115 15.90 -21.84 -9.75
CA LEU A 115 15.79 -20.72 -8.81
C LEU A 115 14.33 -20.28 -8.72
N SER A 116 13.70 -20.54 -7.57
CA SER A 116 12.28 -20.24 -7.31
C SER A 116 12.03 -18.98 -6.50
N GLY A 117 13.09 -18.36 -5.98
CA GLY A 117 13.03 -17.25 -5.02
C GLY A 117 12.76 -17.67 -3.58
N ARG A 118 12.73 -18.97 -3.28
CA ARG A 118 12.57 -19.47 -1.91
C ARG A 118 13.59 -18.84 -0.95
N GLY A 119 13.11 -18.32 0.17
CA GLY A 119 13.95 -17.65 1.18
C GLY A 119 14.32 -16.21 0.83
N VAL A 120 13.77 -15.65 -0.25
CA VAL A 120 13.89 -14.25 -0.64
C VAL A 120 12.52 -13.58 -0.56
N LEU A 121 12.48 -12.38 0.00
CA LEU A 121 11.28 -11.55 0.02
C LEU A 121 11.17 -10.75 -1.28
N ILE A 122 9.95 -10.58 -1.77
CA ILE A 122 9.63 -9.60 -2.80
C ILE A 122 8.80 -8.49 -2.16
N GLY A 123 9.36 -7.28 -2.11
CA GLY A 123 8.67 -6.08 -1.68
C GLY A 123 8.02 -5.38 -2.87
N ILE A 124 6.71 -5.17 -2.83
CA ILE A 124 5.97 -4.43 -3.87
C ILE A 124 5.40 -3.17 -3.25
N VAL A 125 5.87 -2.00 -3.70
CA VAL A 125 5.32 -0.69 -3.32
C VAL A 125 4.49 -0.18 -4.50
N ASP A 126 3.17 -0.34 -4.43
CA ASP A 126 2.28 -0.15 -5.57
C ASP A 126 0.84 0.26 -5.16
N SER A 127 -0.18 -0.02 -5.99
CA SER A 127 -1.61 0.22 -5.73
C SER A 127 -2.24 -0.79 -4.77
N GLY A 128 -1.46 -1.71 -4.23
CA GLY A 128 -1.87 -2.80 -3.34
C GLY A 128 -1.86 -4.15 -4.03
N ILE A 129 -2.64 -5.09 -3.48
CA ILE A 129 -2.78 -6.44 -4.03
C ILE A 129 -4.19 -6.96 -3.77
N ASP A 130 -4.73 -7.74 -4.71
CA ASP A 130 -5.82 -8.67 -4.45
C ASP A 130 -5.28 -9.90 -3.70
N TYR A 131 -5.33 -9.85 -2.36
CA TYR A 131 -4.81 -10.92 -1.50
C TYR A 131 -5.67 -12.20 -1.56
N GLU A 132 -6.89 -12.15 -2.10
CA GLU A 132 -7.77 -13.31 -2.25
C GLU A 132 -7.38 -14.18 -3.46
N ASN A 133 -6.58 -13.63 -4.38
CA ASN A 133 -6.15 -14.30 -5.58
C ASN A 133 -5.37 -15.61 -5.26
N PRO A 134 -5.77 -16.76 -5.86
CA PRO A 134 -5.10 -18.04 -5.66
C PRO A 134 -3.59 -18.02 -5.94
N ASP A 135 -3.15 -17.14 -6.85
CA ASP A 135 -1.73 -17.01 -7.19
C ASP A 135 -0.88 -16.56 -6.02
N PHE A 136 -1.43 -15.89 -5.00
CA PHE A 136 -0.71 -15.42 -3.81
C PHE A 136 -0.98 -16.27 -2.57
N ARG A 137 -1.57 -17.45 -2.76
CA ARG A 137 -1.89 -18.40 -1.69
C ARG A 137 -1.04 -19.66 -1.80
N ASN A 138 -0.69 -20.24 -0.66
CA ASN A 138 -0.05 -21.54 -0.54
C ASN A 138 -0.97 -22.68 -0.98
N GLU A 139 -0.42 -23.89 -1.06
CA GLU A 139 -1.17 -25.10 -1.40
C GLU A 139 -2.32 -25.38 -0.43
N ASP A 140 -2.09 -25.10 0.86
CA ASP A 140 -3.06 -25.25 1.96
C ASP A 140 -4.12 -24.13 2.01
N GLY A 141 -4.04 -23.15 1.10
CA GLY A 141 -4.97 -22.03 1.03
C GLY A 141 -4.59 -20.82 1.88
N THR A 142 -3.56 -20.89 2.71
CA THR A 142 -3.03 -19.73 3.47
C THR A 142 -2.33 -18.73 2.55
N THR A 143 -2.13 -17.49 2.99
CA THR A 143 -1.46 -16.45 2.20
C THR A 143 0.07 -16.62 2.16
N ARG A 144 0.68 -16.21 1.03
CA ARG A 144 2.15 -16.00 0.90
C ARG A 144 2.57 -14.58 1.24
N ILE A 145 1.63 -13.69 1.51
CA ILE A 145 1.90 -12.32 1.92
C ILE A 145 2.30 -12.36 3.40
N ALA A 146 3.54 -11.97 3.70
CA ALA A 146 4.05 -11.86 5.05
C ALA A 146 3.48 -10.63 5.77
N TYR A 147 3.44 -9.50 5.06
CA TYR A 147 2.87 -8.25 5.55
C TYR A 147 2.23 -7.45 4.42
N LEU A 148 1.13 -6.77 4.73
CA LEU A 148 0.46 -5.80 3.88
C LEU A 148 0.28 -4.50 4.66
N TRP A 149 0.85 -3.40 4.18
CA TRP A 149 0.58 -2.08 4.72
C TRP A 149 -0.26 -1.26 3.74
N ASP A 150 -1.48 -0.90 4.13
CA ASP A 150 -2.34 0.00 3.36
C ASP A 150 -2.28 1.40 3.95
N GLN A 151 -1.58 2.32 3.27
CA GLN A 151 -1.44 3.71 3.69
C GLN A 151 -2.75 4.51 3.57
N SER A 152 -3.74 3.99 2.83
CA SER A 152 -5.01 4.68 2.56
C SER A 152 -6.12 4.37 3.56
N VAL A 153 -5.97 3.31 4.36
CA VAL A 153 -6.99 2.85 5.31
C VAL A 153 -6.63 3.28 6.72
N SER A 154 -7.55 4.00 7.37
CA SER A 154 -7.42 4.38 8.78
C SER A 154 -7.43 3.15 9.68
N GLY A 155 -6.45 3.05 10.58
CA GLY A 155 -6.34 1.96 11.54
C GLY A 155 -5.04 2.05 12.32
N ILE A 156 -4.35 0.92 12.50
CA ILE A 156 -3.11 0.85 13.27
C ILE A 156 -1.92 0.88 12.29
N PRO A 157 -1.19 1.99 12.17
CA PRO A 157 -0.02 2.05 11.32
C PRO A 157 1.13 1.20 11.88
N PRO A 158 2.08 0.78 11.04
CA PRO A 158 3.30 0.16 11.55
C PRO A 158 4.04 1.11 12.50
N SER A 159 4.79 0.54 13.45
CA SER A 159 5.53 1.31 14.44
C SER A 159 6.47 2.34 13.78
N GLY A 160 6.31 3.61 14.16
CA GLY A 160 7.12 4.72 13.66
C GLY A 160 6.51 5.48 12.48
N TYR A 161 5.36 5.05 11.94
CA TYR A 161 4.65 5.75 10.87
C TYR A 161 3.36 6.41 11.38
N ALA A 162 2.96 7.51 10.74
CA ALA A 162 1.84 8.33 11.21
C ALA A 162 0.45 7.85 10.75
N ALA A 163 0.34 7.05 9.69
CA ALA A 163 -0.94 6.72 9.06
C ALA A 163 -0.95 5.36 8.35
N GLY A 164 -2.17 4.88 8.06
CA GLY A 164 -2.43 3.61 7.41
C GLY A 164 -2.73 2.47 8.39
N SER A 165 -2.88 1.27 7.84
CA SER A 165 -3.14 0.03 8.59
C SER A 165 -2.19 -1.07 8.14
N GLU A 166 -1.48 -1.68 9.09
CA GLU A 166 -0.67 -2.87 8.86
C GLU A 166 -1.50 -4.14 9.10
N PHE A 167 -1.37 -5.11 8.20
CA PHE A 167 -1.96 -6.42 8.29
C PHE A 167 -0.88 -7.49 8.20
N THR A 168 -0.91 -8.41 9.15
CA THR A 168 -0.01 -9.57 9.23
C THR A 168 -0.54 -10.73 8.40
N ARG A 169 0.28 -11.77 8.24
CA ARG A 169 -0.15 -13.05 7.66
C ARG A 169 -1.38 -13.61 8.39
N GLU A 170 -1.39 -13.51 9.71
CA GLU A 170 -2.47 -14.01 10.56
C GLU A 170 -3.78 -13.27 10.28
N ASP A 171 -3.72 -11.94 10.15
CA ASP A 171 -4.88 -11.11 9.80
C ASP A 171 -5.44 -11.49 8.42
N ILE A 172 -4.55 -11.64 7.44
CA ILE A 172 -4.94 -11.98 6.06
C ILE A 172 -5.54 -13.39 6.00
N ASN A 173 -4.95 -14.37 6.68
CA ASN A 173 -5.51 -15.73 6.74
C ASN A 173 -6.88 -15.75 7.41
N ALA A 174 -7.06 -15.02 8.51
CA ALA A 174 -8.36 -14.90 9.16
C ALA A 174 -9.41 -14.25 8.23
N ALA A 175 -9.02 -13.28 7.41
CA ALA A 175 -9.91 -12.69 6.40
C ALA A 175 -10.25 -13.70 5.27
N LEU A 176 -9.27 -14.48 4.80
CA LEU A 176 -9.48 -15.50 3.77
C LEU A 176 -10.43 -16.61 4.23
N GLU A 177 -10.32 -17.05 5.48
CA GLU A 177 -11.21 -18.08 6.06
C GLU A 177 -12.66 -17.61 6.15
N ARG A 178 -12.87 -16.35 6.54
CA ARG A 178 -14.22 -15.74 6.64
C ARG A 178 -14.89 -15.58 5.28
N ASN A 179 -14.11 -15.38 4.22
CA ASN A 179 -14.60 -15.19 2.87
C ASN A 179 -14.75 -16.50 2.08
N ASP A 180 -14.37 -17.66 2.64
CA ASP A 180 -14.55 -18.96 2.01
C ASP A 180 -15.98 -19.50 2.24
N PRO A 181 -16.84 -19.57 1.19
CA PRO A 181 -18.21 -20.06 1.31
C PRO A 181 -18.30 -21.54 1.70
N GLY A 182 -17.18 -22.29 1.71
CA GLY A 182 -17.12 -23.69 2.15
C GLY A 182 -17.03 -23.90 3.67
N SER A 183 -16.90 -22.85 4.48
CA SER A 183 -16.70 -22.95 5.93
C SER A 183 -17.98 -22.96 6.77
N PHE A 184 -19.14 -22.71 6.16
CA PHE A 184 -20.43 -23.00 6.79
C PHE A 184 -20.66 -24.52 6.74
N ALA A 185 -20.11 -25.23 7.73
CA ALA A 185 -20.61 -26.55 8.07
C ALA A 185 -22.10 -26.40 8.38
N ASP A 186 -22.94 -26.92 7.49
CA ASP A 186 -24.39 -26.93 7.65
C ASP A 186 -24.72 -27.66 8.96
N PRO A 187 -25.22 -26.97 10.01
CA PRO A 187 -25.43 -27.58 11.32
C PRO A 187 -26.57 -28.60 11.31
N ASP A 188 -27.27 -28.77 10.19
CA ASP A 188 -28.41 -29.66 10.04
C ASP A 188 -28.17 -30.85 9.09
N SER A 189 -26.90 -31.21 8.86
CA SER A 189 -26.58 -32.48 8.21
C SER A 189 -26.80 -33.66 9.17
N THR A 190 -28.07 -33.96 9.45
CA THR A 190 -28.49 -35.22 10.07
C THR A 190 -28.46 -36.34 9.02
N PRO A 191 -28.00 -37.57 9.34
CA PRO A 191 -28.02 -38.68 8.40
C PRO A 191 -29.40 -39.35 8.39
N ASP A 192 -30.01 -39.32 7.20
CA ASP A 192 -30.95 -40.28 6.58
C ASP A 192 -32.01 -41.02 7.42
N GLY A 193 -33.27 -40.97 6.97
CA GLY A 193 -34.32 -41.86 7.48
C GLY A 193 -35.77 -41.54 7.12
N THR A 194 -36.25 -42.14 6.02
CA THR A 194 -37.61 -42.73 5.83
C THR A 194 -38.90 -41.87 5.77
N SER A 195 -39.53 -41.95 4.60
CA SER A 195 -40.96 -42.26 4.28
C SER A 195 -42.15 -41.35 4.69
N ASP A 196 -42.98 -41.10 3.67
CA ASP A 196 -44.46 -41.03 3.65
C ASP A 196 -45.22 -39.73 4.02
N GLY A 197 -45.93 -39.19 3.01
CA GLY A 197 -47.40 -39.09 3.05
C GLY A 197 -48.11 -37.88 3.68
N ALA A 198 -48.77 -37.10 2.81
CA ALA A 198 -50.11 -36.47 2.95
C ALA A 198 -50.36 -35.22 3.85
N SER A 199 -50.92 -34.19 3.17
CA SER A 199 -51.94 -33.18 3.55
C SER A 199 -52.17 -32.78 5.02
N ASP A 200 -52.23 -31.49 5.30
CA ASP A 200 -53.48 -30.69 5.50
C ASP A 200 -53.12 -29.30 6.05
N GLY A 201 -53.92 -28.29 5.70
CA GLY A 201 -53.70 -26.89 6.07
C GLY A 201 -54.43 -26.48 7.35
N THR A 202 -53.89 -25.48 8.06
CA THR A 202 -54.67 -24.49 8.84
C THR A 202 -53.80 -23.23 9.04
N PRO A 203 -54.35 -22.00 9.01
CA PRO A 203 -53.59 -20.76 9.03
C PRO A 203 -53.56 -20.08 10.40
N GLY A 204 -52.55 -19.23 10.63
CA GLY A 204 -52.61 -18.16 11.65
C GLY A 204 -51.32 -17.96 12.44
N GLY A 205 -50.66 -16.83 12.25
CA GLY A 205 -49.50 -16.44 13.06
C GLY A 205 -48.78 -15.21 12.52
N MET A 206 -49.37 -14.04 12.75
CA MET A 206 -48.78 -12.72 12.53
C MET A 206 -47.48 -12.56 13.33
N LEU A 207 -46.34 -12.35 12.67
CA LEU A 207 -45.19 -11.64 13.25
C LEU A 207 -44.51 -10.72 12.23
N VAL A 208 -44.37 -9.49 12.68
CA VAL A 208 -43.71 -8.33 12.09
C VAL A 208 -42.27 -8.68 11.69
N GLY A 209 -41.88 -8.36 10.46
CA GLY A 209 -40.50 -8.46 9.98
C GLY A 209 -40.24 -7.36 8.97
N GLY A 210 -39.56 -6.31 9.43
CA GLY A 210 -39.21 -5.14 8.65
C GLY A 210 -38.35 -5.49 7.44
N ALA A 211 -38.40 -4.59 6.46
CA ALA A 211 -37.48 -4.57 5.34
C ALA A 211 -36.05 -4.70 5.86
N GLY A 212 -35.42 -5.86 5.64
CA GLY A 212 -33.99 -6.04 5.81
C GLY A 212 -33.29 -5.22 4.73
N GLU A 213 -32.86 -4.02 5.10
CA GLU A 213 -31.87 -3.27 4.36
C GLU A 213 -30.65 -4.16 4.15
N THR A 214 -30.25 -4.33 2.89
CA THR A 214 -29.02 -5.00 2.49
C THR A 214 -27.83 -4.14 2.94
N GLY A 215 -27.43 -4.30 4.20
CA GLY A 215 -26.18 -3.75 4.72
C GLY A 215 -25.00 -4.52 4.13
N THR A 216 -24.27 -3.91 3.21
CA THR A 216 -22.89 -4.31 2.91
C THR A 216 -22.05 -4.07 4.15
N ASP A 217 -21.59 -5.15 4.78
CA ASP A 217 -20.73 -5.13 5.97
C ASP A 217 -19.38 -4.44 5.64
N PRO A 218 -19.07 -3.29 6.26
CA PRO A 218 -17.82 -2.58 6.03
C PRO A 218 -16.58 -3.31 6.57
N ASP A 219 -16.73 -4.38 7.37
CA ASP A 219 -15.62 -5.15 7.95
C ASP A 219 -15.12 -6.32 7.09
N ARG A 220 -15.59 -6.45 5.84
CA ARG A 220 -15.40 -7.67 5.03
C ARG A 220 -14.05 -7.77 4.29
N ILE A 221 -13.35 -6.66 4.04
CA ILE A 221 -12.15 -6.64 3.20
C ILE A 221 -11.08 -5.76 3.87
N LEU A 222 -9.89 -6.34 4.13
CA LEU A 222 -8.79 -5.63 4.79
C LEU A 222 -8.22 -4.49 3.92
N SER A 223 -7.96 -4.81 2.66
CA SER A 223 -7.43 -3.88 1.66
C SER A 223 -7.84 -4.35 0.27
N ARG A 224 -8.09 -3.40 -0.64
CA ARG A 224 -8.45 -3.71 -2.03
C ARG A 224 -7.56 -2.96 -3.00
N ASP A 225 -7.02 -3.68 -3.98
CA ASP A 225 -6.38 -3.10 -5.16
C ASP A 225 -7.43 -2.76 -6.21
N ILE A 226 -7.89 -1.51 -6.19
CA ILE A 226 -8.95 -1.03 -7.10
C ILE A 226 -8.42 -0.83 -8.52
N SER A 227 -7.14 -0.51 -8.66
CA SER A 227 -6.49 -0.30 -9.96
C SER A 227 -6.16 -1.63 -10.64
N GLY A 228 -5.76 -2.64 -9.86
CA GLY A 228 -5.28 -3.93 -10.35
C GLY A 228 -3.83 -3.91 -10.81
N HIS A 229 -3.18 -2.73 -10.86
CA HIS A 229 -1.78 -2.60 -11.28
C HIS A 229 -0.84 -3.37 -10.36
N GLY A 230 -0.93 -3.16 -9.05
CA GLY A 230 -0.09 -3.82 -8.06
C GLY A 230 -0.28 -5.34 -8.04
N THR A 231 -1.52 -5.81 -8.17
CA THR A 231 -1.84 -7.25 -8.34
C THR A 231 -1.14 -7.82 -9.57
N ALA A 232 -1.20 -7.12 -10.70
CA ALA A 232 -0.62 -7.57 -11.94
C ALA A 232 0.92 -7.53 -11.93
N VAL A 233 1.52 -6.57 -11.21
CA VAL A 233 2.96 -6.49 -10.93
C VAL A 233 3.40 -7.65 -10.04
N ALA A 234 2.70 -7.89 -8.93
CA ALA A 234 2.98 -9.00 -8.01
C ALA A 234 2.86 -10.36 -8.70
N GLY A 235 1.90 -10.52 -9.62
CA GLY A 235 1.74 -11.73 -10.42
C GLY A 235 2.96 -12.03 -11.31
N ILE A 236 3.49 -11.01 -12.01
CA ILE A 236 4.74 -11.14 -12.79
C ILE A 236 5.92 -11.49 -11.89
N ALA A 237 6.06 -10.80 -10.77
CA ALA A 237 7.20 -10.97 -9.89
C ALA A 237 7.20 -12.35 -9.21
N ALA A 238 6.07 -12.77 -8.64
CA ALA A 238 6.03 -13.86 -7.70
C ALA A 238 4.76 -14.73 -7.72
N GLY A 239 3.85 -14.55 -8.68
CA GLY A 239 2.64 -15.39 -8.79
C GLY A 239 3.01 -16.87 -8.94
N ASN A 240 2.37 -17.77 -8.17
CA ASN A 240 2.69 -19.20 -8.24
C ASN A 240 1.95 -19.95 -9.37
N GLY A 241 1.03 -19.24 -10.06
CA GLY A 241 0.26 -19.70 -11.20
C GLY A 241 -0.96 -20.57 -10.87
N ARG A 242 -1.33 -20.74 -9.59
CA ARG A 242 -2.49 -21.55 -9.17
C ARG A 242 -3.82 -21.11 -9.79
N GLY A 243 -3.97 -19.83 -10.11
CA GLY A 243 -5.14 -19.27 -10.81
C GLY A 243 -5.20 -19.61 -12.30
N SER A 244 -4.22 -20.35 -12.85
CA SER A 244 -4.14 -20.70 -14.26
C SER A 244 -4.03 -22.21 -14.48
N GLU A 245 -4.65 -22.70 -15.57
CA GLU A 245 -4.58 -24.12 -15.94
C GLU A 245 -3.11 -24.54 -16.14
N GLY A 246 -2.73 -25.65 -15.50
CA GLY A 246 -1.36 -26.17 -15.56
C GLY A 246 -0.29 -25.22 -14.98
N ARG A 247 -0.68 -24.20 -14.22
CA ARG A 247 0.21 -23.12 -13.73
C ARG A 247 0.94 -22.39 -14.85
N ARG A 248 0.27 -22.21 -15.99
CA ARG A 248 0.80 -21.54 -17.19
C ARG A 248 1.30 -20.12 -16.92
N TYR A 249 0.62 -19.36 -16.07
CA TYR A 249 0.97 -17.97 -15.77
C TYR A 249 1.68 -17.86 -14.42
N ARG A 250 2.88 -18.42 -14.35
CA ARG A 250 3.75 -18.33 -13.18
C ARG A 250 4.68 -17.12 -13.30
N GLY A 251 4.87 -16.40 -12.19
CA GLY A 251 5.82 -15.30 -12.08
C GLY A 251 7.28 -15.77 -12.00
N ALA A 252 8.20 -14.82 -11.96
CA ALA A 252 9.63 -15.07 -11.96
C ALA A 252 10.12 -15.82 -10.70
N ALA A 253 9.57 -15.49 -9.53
CA ALA A 253 10.01 -15.98 -8.22
C ALA A 253 8.84 -16.58 -7.40
N PRO A 254 8.23 -17.70 -7.87
CA PRO A 254 6.95 -18.25 -7.41
C PRO A 254 6.92 -18.79 -5.97
N GLU A 255 8.07 -19.01 -5.34
CA GLU A 255 8.18 -19.48 -3.95
C GLU A 255 8.64 -18.37 -2.98
N SER A 256 8.73 -17.12 -3.47
CA SER A 256 9.01 -15.97 -2.61
C SER A 256 7.79 -15.63 -1.75
N GLU A 257 8.06 -15.11 -0.56
CA GLU A 257 7.06 -14.44 0.27
C GLU A 257 6.99 -12.95 -0.09
N LEU A 258 5.84 -12.33 0.15
CA LEU A 258 5.55 -10.96 -0.29
C LEU A 258 5.46 -9.99 0.88
N ILE A 259 6.05 -8.81 0.72
CA ILE A 259 5.71 -7.62 1.52
C ILE A 259 5.04 -6.64 0.58
N ILE A 260 3.81 -6.24 0.89
CA ILE A 260 3.01 -5.37 0.04
C ILE A 260 2.82 -4.04 0.74
N VAL A 261 3.06 -2.95 0.02
CA VAL A 261 2.69 -1.60 0.44
C VAL A 261 1.74 -1.03 -0.61
N LYS A 262 0.52 -0.71 -0.17
CA LYS A 262 -0.42 0.08 -0.95
C LYS A 262 -0.24 1.55 -0.61
N MET A 263 0.19 2.32 -1.60
CA MET A 263 0.39 3.76 -1.43
C MET A 263 -0.94 4.51 -1.38
N LYS A 264 -1.01 5.52 -0.52
CA LYS A 264 -2.16 6.44 -0.45
C LYS A 264 -2.15 7.38 -1.67
N SER A 265 -3.33 7.64 -2.22
CA SER A 265 -3.55 8.77 -3.13
C SER A 265 -4.23 9.92 -2.37
N PRO A 266 -3.80 11.18 -2.53
CA PRO A 266 -4.37 12.32 -1.80
C PRO A 266 -5.85 12.57 -2.14
N GLN A 267 -6.26 12.28 -3.39
CA GLN A 267 -7.65 12.39 -3.85
C GLN A 267 -7.98 11.23 -4.81
N PRO A 268 -9.27 10.85 -4.96
CA PRO A 268 -9.69 9.88 -5.97
C PRO A 268 -9.27 10.33 -7.37
N GLY A 269 -8.43 9.54 -8.04
CA GLY A 269 -7.89 9.88 -9.36
C GLY A 269 -6.56 10.68 -9.35
N CYS A 270 -6.05 11.04 -8.17
CA CYS A 270 -4.69 11.55 -8.01
C CYS A 270 -3.70 10.41 -7.78
N PHE A 271 -2.42 10.74 -7.98
CA PHE A 271 -1.33 9.79 -7.82
C PHE A 271 -0.69 9.91 -6.43
N PRO A 272 -0.03 8.84 -5.94
CA PRO A 272 0.80 8.91 -4.74
C PRO A 272 1.91 9.94 -4.84
N ARG A 273 2.44 10.39 -3.70
CA ARG A 273 3.55 11.33 -3.64
C ARG A 273 4.85 10.60 -3.28
N THR A 274 5.96 11.31 -3.42
CA THR A 274 7.29 10.79 -3.05
C THR A 274 7.38 10.36 -1.58
N THR A 275 6.62 10.97 -0.67
CA THR A 275 6.57 10.60 0.76
C THR A 275 5.93 9.23 0.98
N GLU A 276 4.83 8.91 0.30
CA GLU A 276 4.22 7.56 0.34
C GLU A 276 5.19 6.49 -0.19
N LEU A 277 5.91 6.79 -1.27
CA LEU A 277 6.92 5.89 -1.80
C LEU A 277 8.11 5.71 -0.85
N MET A 278 8.69 6.80 -0.34
CA MET A 278 9.84 6.76 0.57
C MET A 278 9.52 5.99 1.85
N THR A 279 8.36 6.25 2.45
CA THR A 279 7.89 5.50 3.62
C THR A 279 7.62 4.03 3.29
N GLY A 280 7.06 3.73 2.11
CA GLY A 280 6.82 2.37 1.66
C GLY A 280 8.12 1.56 1.47
N VAL A 281 9.14 2.16 0.86
CA VAL A 281 10.46 1.53 0.71
C VAL A 281 11.12 1.33 2.07
N ASP A 282 11.12 2.36 2.92
CA ASP A 282 11.65 2.29 4.29
C ASP A 282 11.03 1.13 5.07
N TYR A 283 9.70 1.00 5.01
CA TYR A 283 8.94 -0.08 5.64
C TYR A 283 9.37 -1.47 5.14
N VAL A 284 9.46 -1.68 3.82
CA VAL A 284 9.88 -2.96 3.25
C VAL A 284 11.27 -3.35 3.72
N ILE A 285 12.21 -2.39 3.74
CA ILE A 285 13.59 -2.65 4.19
C ILE A 285 13.62 -2.97 5.69
N ARG A 286 12.89 -2.24 6.53
CA ARG A 286 12.82 -2.52 7.98
C ARG A 286 12.23 -3.90 8.26
N LYS A 287 11.17 -4.31 7.54
CA LYS A 287 10.59 -5.65 7.65
C LYS A 287 11.55 -6.75 7.20
N ALA A 288 12.27 -6.53 6.10
CA ALA A 288 13.29 -7.48 5.67
C ALA A 288 14.41 -7.65 6.71
N LEU A 289 14.83 -6.56 7.36
CA LEU A 289 15.80 -6.59 8.46
C LEU A 289 15.25 -7.30 9.71
N GLU A 290 14.00 -7.03 10.08
CA GLU A 290 13.29 -7.70 11.18
C GLU A 290 13.23 -9.21 10.97
N LEU A 291 12.83 -9.63 9.77
CA LEU A 291 12.74 -11.03 9.35
C LEU A 291 14.10 -11.67 9.08
N ARG A 292 15.18 -10.88 8.97
CA ARG A 292 16.54 -11.30 8.59
C ARG A 292 16.57 -12.04 7.24
N MET A 293 15.82 -11.54 6.28
CA MET A 293 15.72 -12.12 4.94
C MET A 293 16.19 -11.12 3.87
N PRO A 294 16.83 -11.59 2.79
CA PRO A 294 17.11 -10.74 1.65
C PRO A 294 15.80 -10.31 0.98
N VAL A 295 15.75 -9.09 0.45
CA VAL A 295 14.59 -8.54 -0.23
C VAL A 295 14.97 -7.93 -1.57
N ALA A 296 14.16 -8.18 -2.60
CA ALA A 296 14.15 -7.39 -3.82
C ALA A 296 12.92 -6.47 -3.78
N VAL A 297 13.14 -5.15 -3.89
CA VAL A 297 12.06 -4.15 -3.85
C VAL A 297 11.74 -3.72 -5.28
N ASN A 298 10.50 -3.94 -5.69
CA ASN A 298 9.98 -3.46 -6.96
C ASN A 298 9.19 -2.17 -6.73
N ILE A 299 9.59 -1.13 -7.46
CA ILE A 299 8.92 0.17 -7.51
C ILE A 299 8.49 0.38 -8.95
N SER A 300 7.19 0.22 -9.24
CA SER A 300 6.63 0.43 -10.58
C SER A 300 5.97 1.81 -10.72
N PHE A 301 6.51 2.77 -9.98
CA PHE A 301 6.13 4.18 -9.97
C PHE A 301 7.37 5.03 -10.24
N GLY A 302 7.18 6.17 -10.90
CA GLY A 302 8.27 7.09 -11.14
C GLY A 302 7.79 8.48 -11.53
N ASN A 303 8.73 9.40 -11.58
CA ASN A 303 8.54 10.72 -12.18
C ASN A 303 9.82 11.10 -12.96
N THR A 304 9.76 12.16 -13.75
CA THR A 304 10.89 12.68 -14.55
C THR A 304 11.37 14.03 -14.03
N TYR A 305 11.24 14.29 -12.72
CA TYR A 305 11.60 15.59 -12.13
C TYR A 305 13.08 15.66 -11.77
N GLY A 306 13.71 16.80 -12.07
CA GLY A 306 15.08 17.13 -11.67
C GLY A 306 16.13 16.93 -12.77
N SER A 307 17.34 17.44 -12.53
CA SER A 307 18.51 17.15 -13.37
C SER A 307 18.93 15.69 -13.19
N HIS A 308 19.27 15.01 -14.29
CA HIS A 308 19.81 13.65 -14.24
C HIS A 308 21.33 13.61 -13.97
N GLU A 309 21.94 14.76 -13.68
CA GLU A 309 23.33 14.83 -13.25
C GLU A 309 23.41 14.74 -11.72
N PRO A 310 24.17 13.77 -11.17
CA PRO A 310 24.42 13.73 -9.73
C PRO A 310 25.17 15.00 -9.31
N TYR A 311 24.77 15.60 -8.20
CA TYR A 311 25.49 16.73 -7.60
C TYR A 311 26.91 16.28 -7.23
N ASN A 312 27.91 16.80 -7.96
CA ASN A 312 29.33 16.62 -7.67
C ASN A 312 29.81 17.54 -6.55
#